data_AF-A0A3M1JCV4-F1
#
_entry.id   AF-A0A3M1JCV4-F1
#
_cell.length_a   1.000
_cell.length_b   1.000
_cell.length_c   1.000
_cell.angle_alpha   90.00
_cell.angle_beta   90.00
_cell.angle_gamma   90.00
#
_symmetry.space_group_name_H-M   'P 1'
#
loop_
_entity.id
_entity.type
_entity.pdbx_description
1 polymer ?
#
loop_
_entity_poly.entity_id
_entity_poly.type
_entity_poly.pdbx_seq_one_letter_code
_entity_poly.pdbx_strand_id
1 'polypeptide(L)'
;MPMVSRGKGETGMQEHLKWYQRFTITHRLMAIGGLAAIAVLLAGFIHTATINRLADMASRSDALSRQMEVVDGLAEQVKWQYALALRLANGEALSPDYTVVHQRNIEALKELDAALNDDGLRRIIADLRKAMIGFHEDVMKLNENRRAMGVKSSEGLYRDLRSSAHRLEAEIQASGRDALQVLLLQLRRHEKDFMLRGGDGYLK
;
A
#
# COMPACT_ATOMS: atom_id res chain seq x y z
N MET A 1 49.64 12.75 103.29
CA MET A 1 48.25 13.24 103.15
C MET A 1 47.85 13.19 101.68
N PRO A 2 46.61 12.77 101.35
CA PRO A 2 46.19 12.32 100.01
C PRO A 2 45.27 13.32 99.27
N MET A 3 45.00 13.09 97.97
CA MET A 3 43.76 13.33 97.17
C MET A 3 44.13 13.19 95.67
N VAL A 4 43.75 12.15 94.88
CA VAL A 4 42.44 11.64 94.38
C VAL A 4 41.85 12.45 93.20
N SER A 5 41.85 11.79 92.01
CA SER A 5 40.80 11.73 90.95
C SER A 5 40.52 13.00 90.11
N ARG A 6 40.18 12.99 88.80
CA ARG A 6 39.33 12.07 88.00
C ARG A 6 39.42 12.44 86.50
N GLY A 7 39.17 11.49 85.59
CA GLY A 7 38.60 11.78 84.26
C GLY A 7 39.31 11.22 83.02
N LYS A 8 39.12 9.93 82.70
CA LYS A 8 39.27 9.35 81.35
C LYS A 8 37.86 8.95 80.87
N GLY A 9 37.46 9.31 79.65
CA GLY A 9 36.18 8.80 79.14
C GLY A 9 35.61 9.26 77.80
N GLU A 10 36.30 10.01 76.92
CA GLU A 10 35.64 10.53 75.69
C GLU A 10 36.40 10.37 74.35
N THR A 11 37.53 9.66 74.29
CA THR A 11 38.45 9.75 73.14
C THR A 11 38.29 8.70 72.02
N GLY A 12 37.30 7.79 72.10
CA GLY A 12 37.21 6.67 71.14
C GLY A 12 36.40 6.93 69.85
N MET A 13 35.41 7.83 69.87
CA MET A 13 34.51 8.02 68.71
C MET A 13 35.03 9.05 67.68
N GLN A 14 36.09 9.78 68.01
CA GLN A 14 36.55 10.96 67.25
C GLN A 14 37.58 10.64 66.15
N GLU A 15 38.06 9.39 66.03
CA GLU A 15 39.19 9.08 65.13
C GLU A 15 38.83 8.71 63.69
N HIS A 16 37.60 8.27 63.41
CA HIS A 16 37.20 7.91 62.03
C HIS A 16 36.79 9.11 61.15
N LEU A 17 36.76 10.35 61.68
CA LEU A 17 36.43 11.57 60.91
C LEU A 17 37.64 12.47 60.58
N LYS A 18 38.86 12.10 60.96
CA LYS A 18 40.03 13.02 60.86
C LYS A 18 40.62 13.17 59.45
N TRP A 19 40.28 12.30 58.50
CA TRP A 19 40.76 12.42 57.10
C TRP A 19 40.35 13.75 56.45
N TYR A 20 39.18 14.29 56.83
CA TYR A 20 38.64 15.52 56.24
C TYR A 20 39.39 16.77 56.68
N GLN A 21 40.04 16.77 57.85
CA GLN A 21 40.70 17.94 58.46
C GLN A 21 41.98 18.40 57.74
N ARG A 22 42.52 17.61 56.79
CA ARG A 22 43.69 17.98 55.97
C ARG A 22 43.37 18.93 54.81
N PHE A 23 42.10 19.13 54.49
CA PHE A 23 41.66 20.00 53.40
C PHE A 23 41.09 21.32 53.94
N THR A 24 41.64 22.44 53.50
CA THR A 24 41.11 23.78 53.80
C THR A 24 39.69 23.93 53.24
N ILE A 25 38.88 24.80 53.86
CA ILE A 25 37.47 25.04 53.48
C ILE A 25 37.33 25.38 51.99
N THR A 26 38.32 26.05 51.41
CA THR A 26 38.40 26.39 49.98
C THR A 26 38.37 25.16 49.07
N HIS A 27 39.14 24.11 49.37
CA HIS A 27 39.16 22.87 48.57
C HIS A 27 37.82 22.13 48.63
N ARG A 28 37.14 22.18 49.77
CA ARG A 28 35.81 21.56 49.95
C ARG A 28 34.74 22.33 49.17
N LEU A 29 34.77 23.65 49.20
CA LEU A 29 33.88 24.50 48.40
C LEU A 29 34.14 24.32 46.90
N MET A 30 35.40 24.20 46.48
CA MET A 30 35.76 23.88 45.08
C MET A 30 35.27 22.49 44.65
N ALA A 31 35.35 21.49 45.53
CA ALA A 31 34.84 20.15 45.24
C ALA A 31 33.31 20.13 45.07
N ILE A 32 32.58 20.82 45.95
CA ILE A 32 31.11 20.93 45.87
C ILE A 32 30.71 21.72 44.61
N GLY A 33 31.37 22.84 44.32
CA GLY A 33 31.12 23.63 43.12
C GLY A 33 31.43 22.87 41.83
N GLY A 34 32.53 22.11 41.80
CA GLY A 34 32.89 21.24 40.68
C GLY A 34 31.87 20.12 40.44
N LEU A 35 31.39 19.47 41.51
CA LEU A 35 30.31 18.48 41.43
C LEU A 35 29.01 19.07 40.86
N ALA A 36 28.62 20.26 41.32
CA ALA A 36 27.44 20.95 40.81
C ALA A 36 27.57 21.30 39.32
N ALA A 37 28.74 21.78 38.88
CA ALA A 37 29.01 22.08 37.49
C ALA A 37 28.93 20.81 36.60
N ILE A 38 29.52 19.70 37.06
CA ILE A 38 29.46 18.41 36.35
C ILE A 38 28.01 17.91 36.25
N ALA A 39 27.21 18.04 37.31
CA ALA A 39 25.80 17.63 37.32
C ALA A 39 24.97 18.43 36.29
N VAL A 40 25.20 19.74 36.16
CA VAL A 40 24.53 20.59 35.17
C VAL A 40 24.93 20.19 33.74
N LEU A 41 26.21 19.90 33.50
CA LEU A 41 26.68 19.44 32.19
C LEU A 41 26.10 18.08 31.80
N LEU A 42 26.04 17.14 32.76
CA LEU A 42 25.37 15.84 32.57
C LEU A 42 23.88 15.99 32.27
N ALA A 43 23.18 16.84 33.02
CA ALA A 43 21.77 17.13 32.77
C ALA A 43 21.55 17.75 31.39
N GLY A 44 22.40 18.70 30.97
CA GLY A 44 22.37 19.29 29.63
C GLY A 44 22.64 18.27 28.52
N PHE A 45 23.61 17.38 28.72
CA PHE A 45 23.92 16.28 27.79
C PHE A 45 22.77 15.28 27.69
N ILE A 46 22.19 14.86 28.81
CA ILE A 46 21.01 13.99 28.85
C ILE A 46 19.82 14.68 28.16
N HIS A 47 19.59 15.96 28.44
CA HIS A 47 18.48 16.72 27.87
C HIS A 47 18.60 16.86 26.35
N THR A 48 19.77 17.23 25.84
CA THR A 48 20.03 17.30 24.39
C THR A 48 19.94 15.94 23.72
N ALA A 49 20.50 14.88 24.32
CA ALA A 49 20.34 13.52 23.82
C ALA A 49 18.87 13.08 23.82
N THR A 50 18.08 13.47 24.82
CA THR A 50 16.65 13.16 24.92
C THR A 50 15.84 13.94 23.89
N ILE A 51 16.11 15.23 23.69
CA ILE A 51 15.48 16.05 22.65
C ILE A 51 15.79 15.48 21.26
N ASN A 52 17.03 15.11 21.00
CA ASN A 52 17.43 14.55 19.70
C ASN A 52 16.73 13.21 19.43
N ARG A 53 16.57 12.36 20.45
CA ARG A 53 15.80 11.11 20.35
C ARG A 53 14.31 11.37 20.10
N LEU A 54 13.71 12.33 20.80
CA LEU A 54 12.31 12.72 20.59
C LEU A 54 12.09 13.28 19.17
N ALA A 55 13.02 14.07 18.66
CA ALA A 55 12.99 14.58 17.29
C ALA A 55 13.11 13.47 16.24
N ASP A 56 14.00 12.49 16.46
CA ASP A 56 14.14 11.31 15.58
C ASP A 56 12.91 10.40 15.62
N MET A 57 12.27 10.25 16.78
CA MET A 57 11.01 9.50 16.88
C MET A 57 9.86 10.22 16.18
N ALA A 58 9.78 11.55 16.32
CA ALA A 58 8.78 12.37 15.63
C ALA A 58 8.95 12.31 14.10
N SER A 59 10.19 12.42 13.59
CA SER A 59 10.45 12.34 12.15
C SER A 59 10.13 10.96 11.57
N ARG A 60 10.43 9.87 12.30
CA ARG A 60 10.03 8.51 11.93
C ARG A 60 8.51 8.35 11.94
N SER A 61 7.82 8.91 12.94
CA SER A 61 6.36 8.90 13.01
C SER A 61 5.73 9.63 11.82
N ASP A 62 6.28 10.78 11.41
CA ASP A 62 5.82 11.50 10.22
C ASP A 62 6.08 10.71 8.94
N ALA A 63 7.24 10.05 8.82
CA ALA A 63 7.56 9.20 7.67
C ALA A 63 6.60 8.01 7.57
N LEU A 64 6.30 7.34 8.68
CA LEU A 64 5.30 6.28 8.77
C LEU A 64 3.91 6.78 8.39
N SER A 65 3.50 7.95 8.88
CA SER A 65 2.20 8.56 8.53
C SER A 65 2.07 8.81 7.03
N ARG A 66 3.11 9.34 6.37
CA ARG A 66 3.11 9.54 4.91
C ARG A 66 3.01 8.23 4.15
N GLN A 67 3.73 7.20 4.58
CA GLN A 67 3.63 5.87 3.98
C GLN A 67 2.22 5.30 4.13
N MET A 68 1.60 5.49 5.28
CA MET A 68 0.23 5.04 5.53
C MET A 68 -0.78 5.78 4.64
N GLU A 69 -0.60 7.08 4.43
CA GLU A 69 -1.42 7.89 3.49
C GLU A 69 -1.32 7.35 2.05
N VAL A 70 -0.11 6.98 1.60
CA VAL A 70 0.08 6.36 0.28
C VAL A 70 -0.61 4.99 0.21
N VAL A 71 -0.54 4.19 1.26
CA VAL A 71 -1.23 2.88 1.34
C VAL A 71 -2.75 3.04 1.30
N ASP A 72 -3.30 3.98 2.06
CA ASP A 72 -4.75 4.25 2.07
C ASP A 72 -5.23 4.77 0.71
N GLY A 73 -4.48 5.69 0.11
CA GLY A 73 -4.74 6.18 -1.23
C GLY A 73 -4.69 5.08 -2.28
N LEU A 74 -3.70 4.21 -2.22
CA LEU A 74 -3.57 3.04 -3.08
C LEU A 74 -4.76 2.07 -2.91
N ALA A 75 -5.16 1.78 -1.67
CA ALA A 75 -6.28 0.89 -1.39
C ALA A 75 -7.58 1.40 -2.02
N GLU A 76 -7.83 2.71 -1.98
CA GLU A 76 -9.01 3.31 -2.61
C GLU A 76 -8.92 3.31 -4.15
N GLN A 77 -7.75 3.64 -4.70
CA GLN A 77 -7.55 3.64 -6.15
C GLN A 77 -7.64 2.23 -6.77
N VAL A 78 -7.21 1.19 -6.06
CA VAL A 78 -7.35 -0.21 -6.50
C VAL A 78 -8.84 -0.59 -6.63
N LYS A 79 -9.68 -0.20 -5.66
CA LYS A 79 -11.14 -0.42 -5.76
C LYS A 79 -11.73 0.27 -6.99
N TRP A 80 -11.31 1.52 -7.24
CA TRP A 80 -11.78 2.27 -8.40
C TRP A 80 -11.33 1.64 -9.72
N GLN A 81 -10.06 1.22 -9.83
CA GLN A 81 -9.56 0.50 -11.00
C GLN A 81 -10.37 -0.78 -11.26
N TYR A 82 -10.67 -1.54 -10.21
CA TYR A 82 -11.48 -2.75 -10.31
C TYR A 82 -12.91 -2.44 -10.76
N ALA A 83 -13.54 -1.38 -10.24
CA ALA A 83 -14.87 -0.96 -10.67
C ALA A 83 -14.92 -0.60 -12.17
N LEU A 84 -13.89 0.05 -12.70
CA LEU A 84 -13.77 0.33 -14.13
C LEU A 84 -13.61 -0.94 -14.97
N ALA A 85 -12.82 -1.91 -14.50
CA ALA A 85 -12.70 -3.21 -15.16
C ALA A 85 -14.02 -4.00 -15.13
N LEU A 86 -14.79 -3.92 -14.04
CA LEU A 86 -16.08 -4.57 -13.92
C LEU A 86 -17.12 -3.99 -14.89
N ARG A 87 -17.10 -2.67 -15.13
CA ARG A 87 -17.93 -2.03 -16.16
C ARG A 87 -17.62 -2.59 -17.55
N LEU A 88 -16.34 -2.72 -17.89
CA LEU A 88 -15.92 -3.40 -19.12
C LEU A 88 -16.49 -4.81 -19.16
N ALA A 89 -16.34 -5.61 -18.10
CA ALA A 89 -16.87 -6.97 -18.05
C ALA A 89 -18.41 -7.04 -18.22
N ASN A 90 -19.14 -5.99 -17.84
CA ASN A 90 -20.59 -5.92 -17.91
C ASN A 90 -21.18 -5.39 -19.23
N GLY A 91 -20.36 -4.97 -20.19
CA GLY A 91 -20.92 -4.43 -21.46
C GLY A 91 -20.26 -3.16 -21.95
N GLU A 92 -19.69 -2.37 -21.05
CA GLU A 92 -19.26 -1.02 -21.37
C GLU A 92 -17.91 -0.99 -22.09
N ALA A 93 -17.62 0.13 -22.75
CA ALA A 93 -16.28 0.40 -23.24
C ALA A 93 -15.34 0.70 -22.06
N LEU A 94 -14.08 0.29 -22.16
CA LEU A 94 -13.08 0.61 -21.14
C LEU A 94 -12.86 2.13 -21.06
N SER A 95 -13.11 2.72 -19.89
CA SER A 95 -12.85 4.15 -19.63
C SER A 95 -11.36 4.46 -19.74
N PRO A 96 -10.96 5.60 -20.35
CA PRO A 96 -9.56 6.06 -20.32
C PRO A 96 -8.99 6.21 -18.90
N ASP A 97 -9.86 6.49 -17.92
CA ASP A 97 -9.48 6.61 -16.50
C ASP A 97 -8.83 5.33 -15.97
N TYR A 98 -9.14 4.17 -16.54
CA TYR A 98 -8.58 2.90 -16.10
C TYR A 98 -7.05 2.90 -16.19
N THR A 99 -6.49 3.34 -17.31
CA THR A 99 -5.03 3.37 -17.51
C THR A 99 -4.36 4.42 -16.62
N VAL A 100 -5.03 5.56 -16.40
CA VAL A 100 -4.54 6.60 -15.48
C VAL A 100 -4.44 6.08 -14.06
N VAL A 101 -5.49 5.41 -13.57
CA VAL A 101 -5.54 4.87 -12.21
C VAL A 101 -4.55 3.71 -12.07
N HIS A 102 -4.45 2.83 -13.08
CA HIS A 102 -3.46 1.77 -13.10
C HIS A 102 -2.03 2.33 -12.96
N GLN A 103 -1.70 3.35 -13.75
CA GLN A 103 -0.38 3.97 -13.71
C GLN A 103 -0.08 4.59 -12.34
N ARG A 104 -1.04 5.31 -11.75
CA ARG A 104 -0.91 5.87 -10.39
C ARG A 104 -0.69 4.80 -9.33
N ASN A 105 -1.39 3.67 -9.43
CA ASN A 105 -1.20 2.55 -8.50
C ASN A 105 0.21 1.95 -8.62
N ILE A 106 0.74 1.80 -9.83
CA ILE A 106 2.11 1.31 -10.05
C ILE A 106 3.15 2.30 -9.49
N GLU A 107 2.91 3.61 -9.65
CA GLU A 107 3.77 4.66 -9.09
C GLU A 107 3.76 4.66 -7.56
N ALA A 108 2.59 4.55 -6.93
CA ALA A 108 2.45 4.43 -5.48
C ALA A 108 3.18 3.19 -4.93
N LEU A 109 3.07 2.03 -5.60
CA LEU A 109 3.81 0.83 -5.22
C LEU A 109 5.34 1.01 -5.35
N LYS A 110 5.80 1.77 -6.34
CA LYS A 110 7.22 2.09 -6.51
C LYS A 110 7.72 3.04 -5.42
N GLU A 111 6.90 4.02 -5.03
CA GLU A 111 7.20 4.92 -3.91
C GLU A 111 7.32 4.14 -2.59
N LEU A 112 6.36 3.23 -2.32
CA LEU A 112 6.41 2.38 -1.13
C LEU A 112 7.63 1.45 -1.12
N ASP A 113 7.97 0.81 -2.24
CA ASP A 113 9.17 -0.04 -2.34
C ASP A 113 10.47 0.75 -2.06
N ALA A 114 10.54 2.01 -2.48
CA ALA A 114 11.70 2.87 -2.24
C ALA A 114 11.78 3.41 -0.81
N ALA A 115 10.64 3.59 -0.14
CA ALA A 115 10.55 4.18 1.19
C ALA A 115 10.70 3.15 2.33
N LEU A 116 10.49 1.87 2.05
CA LEU A 116 10.53 0.80 3.04
C LEU A 116 11.92 0.15 3.12
N ASN A 117 12.38 -0.07 4.35
CA ASN A 117 13.65 -0.77 4.63
C ASN A 117 13.46 -2.24 5.02
N ASP A 118 12.21 -2.72 5.13
CA ASP A 118 11.89 -4.09 5.52
C ASP A 118 11.79 -5.01 4.30
N ASP A 119 12.65 -6.02 4.22
CA ASP A 119 12.72 -6.94 3.08
C ASP A 119 11.42 -7.75 2.88
N GLY A 120 10.69 -8.05 3.97
CA GLY A 120 9.42 -8.77 3.91
C GLY A 120 8.32 -7.94 3.24
N LEU A 121 8.15 -6.70 3.67
CA LEU A 121 7.21 -5.75 3.08
C LEU A 121 7.55 -5.44 1.62
N ARG A 122 8.83 -5.26 1.29
CA ARG A 122 9.27 -5.04 -0.09
C ARG A 122 8.93 -6.22 -0.99
N ARG A 123 9.04 -7.45 -0.50
CA ARG A 123 8.60 -8.65 -1.24
C ARG A 123 7.09 -8.65 -1.49
N ILE A 124 6.29 -8.31 -0.48
CA ILE A 124 4.82 -8.22 -0.63
C ILE A 124 4.45 -7.16 -1.68
N ILE A 125 5.11 -5.99 -1.67
CA ILE A 125 4.89 -4.93 -2.66
C ILE A 125 5.28 -5.40 -4.06
N ALA A 126 6.39 -6.12 -4.20
CA ALA A 126 6.82 -6.67 -5.48
C ALA A 126 5.81 -7.69 -6.04
N ASP A 127 5.29 -8.58 -5.18
CA ASP A 127 4.27 -9.56 -5.55
C ASP A 127 2.93 -8.88 -5.92
N LEU A 128 2.51 -7.88 -5.15
CA LEU A 128 1.33 -7.07 -5.45
C LEU A 128 1.48 -6.33 -6.80
N ARG A 129 2.63 -5.70 -7.05
CA ARG A 129 2.93 -5.05 -8.32
C ARG A 129 2.84 -6.03 -9.49
N LYS A 130 3.39 -7.23 -9.33
CA LYS A 130 3.31 -8.29 -10.35
C LYS A 130 1.86 -8.71 -10.62
N ALA A 131 1.07 -8.92 -9.57
CA ALA A 131 -0.34 -9.26 -9.69
C ALA A 131 -1.15 -8.15 -10.39
N MET A 132 -0.87 -6.88 -10.08
CA MET A 132 -1.52 -5.74 -10.72
C MET A 132 -1.20 -5.60 -12.20
N ILE A 133 0.06 -5.89 -12.60
CA ILE A 133 0.45 -5.92 -14.01
C ILE A 133 -0.28 -7.04 -14.75
N GLY A 134 -0.31 -8.25 -14.18
CA GLY A 134 -1.04 -9.38 -14.78
C GLY A 134 -2.53 -9.09 -14.94
N PHE A 135 -3.17 -8.53 -13.90
CA PHE A 135 -4.57 -8.10 -13.99
C PHE A 135 -4.79 -7.06 -15.09
N HIS A 136 -3.87 -6.10 -15.25
CA HIS A 136 -3.95 -5.11 -16.32
C HIS A 136 -3.90 -5.76 -17.70
N GLU A 137 -2.98 -6.69 -17.94
CA GLU A 137 -2.88 -7.43 -19.20
C GLU A 137 -4.19 -8.16 -19.54
N ASP A 138 -4.81 -8.81 -18.56
CA ASP A 138 -6.07 -9.53 -18.75
C ASP A 138 -7.24 -8.59 -19.08
N VAL A 139 -7.31 -7.43 -18.43
CA VAL A 139 -8.30 -6.39 -18.75
C VAL A 139 -8.08 -5.85 -20.17
N MET A 140 -6.84 -5.66 -20.60
CA MET A 140 -6.54 -5.19 -21.96
C MET A 140 -6.91 -6.23 -23.02
N LYS A 141 -6.62 -7.52 -22.79
CA LYS A 141 -7.08 -8.62 -23.67
C LYS A 141 -8.60 -8.68 -23.75
N LEU A 142 -9.30 -8.57 -22.62
CA LEU A 142 -10.76 -8.52 -22.59
C LEU A 142 -11.30 -7.34 -23.41
N ASN A 143 -10.68 -6.18 -23.27
CA ASN A 143 -11.04 -4.97 -23.99
C ASN A 143 -10.82 -5.11 -25.51
N GLU A 144 -9.70 -5.71 -25.94
CA GLU A 144 -9.44 -6.02 -27.35
C GLU A 144 -10.48 -6.99 -27.91
N ASN A 145 -10.73 -8.10 -27.22
CA ASN A 145 -11.74 -9.08 -27.62
C ASN A 145 -13.14 -8.47 -27.76
N ARG A 146 -13.52 -7.58 -26.83
CA ARG A 146 -14.81 -6.87 -26.89
C ARG A 146 -14.89 -5.90 -28.07
N ARG A 147 -13.81 -5.16 -28.36
CA ARG A 147 -13.78 -4.28 -29.54
C ARG A 147 -13.86 -5.09 -30.84
N ALA A 148 -13.18 -6.24 -30.91
CA ALA A 148 -13.26 -7.14 -32.05
C ALA A 148 -14.67 -7.70 -32.24
N MET A 149 -15.33 -8.15 -31.17
CA MET A 149 -16.73 -8.59 -31.22
C MET A 149 -17.69 -7.46 -31.65
N GLY A 150 -17.40 -6.22 -31.24
CA GLY A 150 -18.23 -5.05 -31.46
C GLY A 150 -18.89 -4.61 -30.16
N VAL A 151 -18.53 -3.41 -29.67
CA VAL A 151 -19.11 -2.85 -28.43
C VAL A 151 -20.61 -2.53 -28.62
N LYS A 152 -21.00 -2.23 -29.87
CA LYS A 152 -22.39 -2.07 -30.29
C LYS A 152 -22.76 -3.12 -31.33
N SER A 153 -24.05 -3.40 -31.44
CA SER A 153 -24.61 -4.33 -32.44
C SER A 153 -24.39 -3.91 -33.90
N SER A 154 -23.93 -2.69 -34.16
CA SER A 154 -23.60 -2.16 -35.48
C SER A 154 -22.11 -2.23 -35.81
N GLU A 155 -21.28 -2.79 -34.94
CA GLU A 155 -19.82 -2.78 -35.02
C GLU A 155 -19.24 -4.20 -34.94
N GLY A 156 -17.95 -4.33 -35.30
CA GLY A 156 -17.17 -5.56 -35.14
C GLY A 156 -17.71 -6.80 -35.88
N LEU A 157 -17.29 -7.97 -35.38
CA LEU A 157 -17.70 -9.27 -35.92
C LEU A 157 -19.22 -9.45 -35.90
N TYR A 158 -19.93 -8.84 -34.96
CA TYR A 158 -21.39 -8.93 -34.89
C TYR A 158 -22.08 -8.25 -36.09
N ARG A 159 -21.60 -7.08 -36.52
CA ARG A 159 -22.07 -6.43 -37.75
C ARG A 159 -21.85 -7.33 -38.97
N ASP A 160 -20.66 -7.93 -39.07
CA ASP A 160 -20.27 -8.74 -40.24
C ASP A 160 -21.07 -10.03 -40.34
N LEU A 161 -21.33 -10.67 -39.19
CA LEU A 161 -22.24 -11.79 -39.08
C LEU A 161 -23.63 -11.41 -39.57
N ARG A 162 -24.18 -10.30 -39.06
CA ARG A 162 -25.54 -9.84 -39.41
C ARG A 162 -25.67 -9.45 -40.88
N SER A 163 -24.65 -8.79 -41.45
CA SER A 163 -24.61 -8.45 -42.87
C SER A 163 -24.59 -9.71 -43.75
N SER A 164 -23.79 -10.71 -43.37
CA SER A 164 -23.72 -11.98 -44.08
C SER A 164 -25.02 -12.78 -43.96
N ALA A 165 -25.65 -12.79 -42.79
CA ALA A 165 -26.97 -13.38 -42.59
C ALA A 165 -28.05 -12.70 -43.43
N HIS A 166 -28.03 -11.37 -43.54
CA HIS A 166 -28.95 -10.64 -44.41
C HIS A 166 -28.77 -10.95 -45.90
N ARG A 167 -27.52 -11.12 -46.36
CA ARG A 167 -27.24 -11.55 -47.75
C ARG A 167 -27.78 -12.95 -48.04
N LEU A 168 -27.51 -13.90 -47.13
CA LEU A 168 -28.04 -15.26 -47.23
C LEU A 168 -29.58 -15.27 -47.22
N GLU A 169 -30.21 -14.45 -46.36
CA GLU A 169 -31.66 -14.29 -46.30
C GLU A 169 -32.23 -13.82 -47.64
N ALA A 170 -31.59 -12.83 -48.29
CA ALA A 170 -32.02 -12.34 -49.60
C ALA A 170 -31.90 -13.42 -50.69
N GLU A 171 -30.80 -14.18 -50.72
CA GLU A 171 -30.60 -15.28 -51.67
C GLU A 171 -31.63 -16.41 -51.49
N ILE A 172 -31.91 -16.80 -50.25
CA ILE A 172 -32.90 -17.84 -49.93
C ILE A 172 -34.31 -17.37 -50.30
N GLN A 173 -34.67 -16.12 -50.00
CA GLN A 173 -35.97 -15.57 -50.41
C GLN A 173 -36.13 -15.53 -51.93
N ALA A 174 -35.09 -15.12 -52.66
CA ALA A 174 -35.09 -15.12 -54.12
C ALA A 174 -35.22 -16.53 -54.73
N SER A 175 -34.77 -17.57 -54.02
CA SER A 175 -34.88 -18.96 -54.48
C SER A 175 -36.31 -19.53 -54.47
N GLY A 176 -37.23 -18.91 -53.72
CA GLY A 176 -38.63 -19.37 -53.60
C GLY A 176 -38.79 -20.75 -52.94
N ARG A 177 -37.79 -21.26 -52.20
CA ARG A 177 -37.82 -22.59 -51.58
C ARG A 177 -38.17 -22.52 -50.09
N ASP A 178 -39.40 -22.88 -49.75
CA ASP A 178 -39.90 -22.88 -48.37
C ASP A 178 -39.05 -23.70 -47.39
N ALA A 179 -38.52 -24.84 -47.85
CA ALA A 179 -37.64 -25.69 -47.02
C ALA A 179 -36.35 -24.95 -46.58
N LEU A 180 -35.79 -24.10 -47.44
CA LEU A 180 -34.61 -23.30 -47.11
C LEU A 180 -34.96 -22.15 -46.16
N GLN A 181 -36.16 -21.58 -46.28
CA GLN A 181 -36.64 -20.55 -45.35
C GLN A 181 -36.83 -21.12 -43.93
N VAL A 182 -37.40 -22.32 -43.80
CA VAL A 182 -37.54 -23.00 -42.50
C VAL A 182 -36.17 -23.24 -41.85
N LEU A 183 -35.19 -23.71 -42.64
CA LEU A 183 -33.82 -23.92 -42.15
C LEU A 183 -33.16 -22.60 -41.72
N LEU A 184 -33.36 -21.52 -42.48
CA LEU A 184 -32.87 -20.18 -42.12
C LEU A 184 -33.46 -19.69 -40.78
N LEU A 185 -34.75 -19.90 -40.54
CA LEU A 185 -35.41 -19.52 -39.28
C LEU A 185 -34.84 -20.31 -38.08
N GLN A 186 -34.54 -21.60 -38.27
CA GLN A 186 -33.89 -22.42 -37.24
C GLN A 186 -32.47 -21.92 -36.95
N LEU A 187 -31.69 -21.60 -37.98
CA LEU A 187 -30.34 -21.03 -37.83
C LEU A 187 -30.38 -19.70 -37.04
N ARG A 188 -31.29 -18.77 -37.37
CA ARG A 188 -31.45 -17.50 -36.64
C ARG A 188 -31.87 -17.71 -35.19
N ARG A 189 -32.68 -18.74 -34.91
CA ARG A 189 -33.05 -19.11 -33.54
C ARG A 189 -31.81 -19.52 -32.74
N HIS A 190 -30.98 -20.40 -33.30
CA HIS A 190 -29.75 -20.84 -32.66
C HIS A 190 -28.75 -19.69 -32.48
N GLU A 191 -28.61 -18.81 -33.47
CA GLU A 191 -27.80 -17.59 -33.36
C GLU A 191 -28.29 -16.70 -32.21
N LYS A 192 -29.60 -16.42 -32.15
CA LYS A 192 -30.19 -15.60 -31.08
C LYS A 192 -29.99 -16.25 -29.71
N ASP A 193 -30.18 -17.56 -29.60
CA ASP A 193 -29.98 -18.31 -28.37
C ASP A 193 -28.52 -18.29 -27.91
N PHE A 194 -27.57 -18.38 -28.85
CA PHE A 194 -26.14 -18.26 -28.59
C PHE A 194 -25.78 -16.86 -28.07
N MET A 195 -26.25 -15.81 -28.74
CA MET A 195 -25.97 -14.42 -28.37
C MET A 195 -26.56 -14.01 -27.00
N LEU A 196 -27.72 -14.54 -26.63
CA LEU A 196 -28.37 -14.20 -25.36
C LEU A 196 -27.81 -14.95 -24.14
N ARG A 197 -27.21 -16.12 -24.35
CA ARG A 197 -26.76 -17.01 -23.26
C ARG A 197 -25.24 -17.12 -23.15
N GLY A 198 -24.49 -16.29 -23.89
CA GLY A 198 -23.03 -16.19 -23.76
C GLY A 198 -22.26 -17.45 -24.17
N GLY A 199 -22.87 -18.41 -24.86
CA GLY A 199 -22.19 -19.61 -25.34
C GLY A 199 -21.85 -20.69 -24.30
N ASP A 200 -22.08 -20.48 -23.00
CA ASP A 200 -21.68 -21.43 -21.94
C ASP A 200 -22.32 -22.83 -22.08
N GLY A 201 -23.48 -22.94 -22.74
CA GLY A 201 -24.12 -24.22 -23.07
C GLY A 201 -23.73 -24.82 -24.43
N TYR A 202 -22.96 -24.09 -25.23
CA TYR A 202 -22.61 -24.42 -26.62
C TYR A 202 -21.10 -24.63 -26.85
N LEU A 203 -20.26 -24.20 -25.90
CA LEU A 203 -18.84 -24.50 -25.86
C LEU A 203 -18.65 -25.75 -24.99
N LYS A 204 -18.53 -26.91 -25.62
CA LYS A 204 -18.08 -28.16 -24.99
C LYS A 204 -16.61 -28.40 -25.31
#